data_AF-A0A0V8EHN1-F1
#
_entry.id   AF-A0A0V8EHN1-F1
#
_cell.length_a   1.000
_cell.length_b   1.000
_cell.length_c   1.000
_cell.angle_alpha   90.00
_cell.angle_beta   90.00
_cell.angle_gamma   90.00
#
_symmetry.space_group_name_H-M   'P 1'
#
loop_
_entity.id
_entity.type
_entity.pdbx_description
1 polymer ?
#
loop_
_entity_poly.entity_id
_entity_poly.type
_entity_poly.pdbx_seq_one_letter_code
_entity_poly.pdbx_strand_id
1 'polypeptide(L)'
;MTVTKTIQIKSESQLGRALEYIINAKKTINETLVSGHALNNVHNAEFEMLRTRRFAQKLKGHYSNGKDEVFAHHIIQSFDPKDKS
;
A
#
# COMPACT_ATOMS: atom_id res chain seq x y z
N MET A 1 16.92 15.39 -7.92
CA MET A 1 16.89 13.97 -8.28
C MET A 1 15.78 13.28 -7.48
N THR A 2 14.91 12.48 -8.10
CA THR A 2 13.88 11.70 -7.36
C THR A 2 14.50 10.47 -6.72
N VAL A 3 14.28 10.28 -5.41
CA VAL A 3 14.69 9.08 -4.69
C VAL A 3 13.47 8.19 -4.50
N THR A 4 13.54 6.94 -4.98
CA THR A 4 12.47 5.96 -4.82
C THR A 4 12.91 4.85 -3.86
N LYS A 5 12.11 4.58 -2.84
CA LYS A 5 12.28 3.46 -1.91
C LYS A 5 11.09 2.52 -2.03
N THR A 6 11.37 1.24 -2.28
CA THR A 6 10.35 0.19 -2.31
C THR A 6 10.48 -0.70 -1.09
N ILE A 7 9.40 -0.87 -0.35
CA ILE A 7 9.31 -1.72 0.83
C ILE A 7 8.36 -2.87 0.52
N GLN A 8 8.83 -4.10 0.73
CA GLN A 8 7.96 -5.27 0.64
C GLN A 8 7.13 -5.41 1.91
N ILE A 9 5.83 -5.55 1.75
CA ILE A 9 4.89 -5.88 2.82
C ILE A 9 4.70 -7.40 2.77
N LYS A 10 5.00 -8.08 3.87
CA LYS A 10 4.96 -9.54 3.98
C LYS A 10 3.95 -10.05 5.01
N SER A 11 3.25 -9.14 5.72
CA SER A 11 2.22 -9.51 6.71
C SER A 11 1.04 -8.53 6.70
N GLU A 12 -0.11 -8.98 7.21
CA GLU A 12 -1.29 -8.13 7.41
C GLU A 12 -0.97 -6.94 8.33
N SER A 13 -0.24 -7.17 9.42
CA SER A 13 0.17 -6.09 10.34
C SER A 13 1.07 -5.02 9.69
N GLN A 14 1.91 -5.42 8.73
CA GLN A 14 2.71 -4.46 7.96
C GLN A 14 1.86 -3.69 6.95
N LEU A 15 0.82 -4.32 6.39
CA LEU A 15 -0.15 -3.67 5.50
C LEU A 15 -0.92 -2.58 6.26
N GLY A 16 -1.49 -2.89 7.43
CA GLY A 16 -2.20 -1.91 8.25
C GLY A 16 -1.34 -0.69 8.58
N ARG A 17 -0.11 -0.91 9.07
CA ARG A 17 0.84 0.18 9.36
C ARG A 17 1.20 1.04 8.14
N ALA A 18 1.32 0.43 6.97
CA ALA A 18 1.60 1.16 5.73
C ALA A 18 0.41 2.05 5.33
N LEU A 19 -0.81 1.53 5.45
CA LEU A 19 -2.03 2.27 5.16
C LEU A 19 -2.26 3.41 6.16
N GLU A 20 -2.06 3.18 7.47
CA GLU A 20 -2.10 4.21 8.51
C GLU A 20 -1.13 5.37 8.22
N TYR A 21 0.07 5.06 7.71
CA TYR A 21 1.04 6.07 7.30
C TYR A 21 0.51 6.91 6.13
N ILE A 22 -0.12 6.26 5.14
CA ILE A 22 -0.65 6.90 3.93
C ILE A 22 -1.84 7.81 4.27
N ILE A 23 -2.76 7.38 5.13
CA ILE A 23 -3.95 8.17 5.48
C ILE A 23 -3.69 9.22 6.57
N ASN A 24 -2.44 9.38 7.02
CA ASN A 24 -2.13 10.32 8.10
C ASN A 24 -2.35 11.77 7.65
N ALA A 25 -3.44 12.39 8.14
CA ALA A 25 -3.84 13.76 7.82
C ALA A 25 -2.73 14.81 8.01
N LYS A 26 -1.82 14.64 8.98
CA LYS A 26 -0.68 15.56 9.21
C LYS A 26 0.36 15.49 8.08
N LYS A 27 0.41 14.39 7.34
CA LYS A 27 1.36 14.14 6.26
C LYS A 27 0.76 14.30 4.87
N THR A 28 -0.56 14.34 4.75
CA THR A 28 -1.26 14.30 3.46
C THR A 28 -2.23 15.46 3.21
N ILE A 29 -2.00 16.60 3.88
CA ILE A 29 -2.83 17.81 3.76
C ILE A 29 -4.30 17.47 4.06
N ASN A 30 -4.54 16.98 5.28
CA ASN A 30 -5.87 16.54 5.71
C ASN A 30 -6.49 15.53 4.73
N GLU A 31 -5.68 14.56 4.30
CA GLU A 31 -6.05 13.48 3.37
C GLU A 31 -6.42 13.91 1.94
N THR A 32 -6.27 15.19 1.59
CA THR A 32 -6.58 15.71 0.23
C THR A 32 -5.72 15.03 -0.84
N LEU A 33 -4.51 14.59 -0.47
CA LEU A 33 -3.58 13.90 -1.37
C LEU A 33 -3.74 12.37 -1.35
N VAL A 34 -4.78 11.85 -0.69
CA VAL A 34 -5.02 10.41 -0.58
C VAL A 34 -6.12 10.01 -1.55
N SER A 35 -5.83 9.00 -2.36
CA SER A 35 -6.82 8.37 -3.23
C SER A 35 -6.62 6.87 -3.27
N GLY A 36 -7.69 6.13 -3.55
CA GLY A 36 -7.68 4.67 -3.69
C GLY A 36 -8.19 4.27 -5.06
N HIS A 37 -7.57 3.23 -5.65
CA HIS A 37 -8.06 2.60 -6.87
C HIS A 37 -8.70 1.24 -6.53
N ALA A 38 -9.89 0.97 -7.08
CA ALA A 38 -10.65 -0.25 -6.81
C ALA A 38 -10.91 -0.48 -5.30
N LEU A 39 -11.02 0.61 -4.54
CA LEU A 39 -11.38 0.62 -3.13
C LEU A 39 -12.62 1.49 -2.98
N ASN A 40 -13.56 1.08 -2.14
CA ASN A 40 -14.75 1.87 -1.85
C ASN A 40 -14.43 3.02 -0.90
N ASN A 41 -13.59 2.76 0.12
CA ASN A 41 -13.14 3.79 1.05
C ASN A 41 -11.68 3.54 1.44
N VAL A 42 -10.84 4.56 1.34
CA VAL A 42 -9.41 4.50 1.71
C VAL A 42 -9.19 4.16 3.20
N HIS A 43 -10.13 4.53 4.07
CA HIS A 43 -10.11 4.19 5.50
C HIS A 43 -10.41 2.71 5.75
N ASN A 44 -11.04 2.03 4.80
CA ASN A 44 -11.32 0.59 4.86
C ASN A 44 -10.35 -0.23 3.98
N ALA A 45 -9.30 0.40 3.46
CA ALA A 45 -8.39 -0.20 2.49
C ALA A 45 -7.80 -1.53 2.97
N GLU A 46 -7.40 -1.62 4.24
CA GLU A 46 -6.82 -2.85 4.80
C GLU A 46 -7.79 -4.01 4.67
N PHE A 47 -9.03 -3.81 5.14
CA PHE A 47 -10.07 -4.82 5.09
C PHE A 47 -10.42 -5.22 3.65
N GLU A 48 -10.62 -4.24 2.76
CA GLU A 48 -10.98 -4.47 1.36
C GLU A 48 -9.88 -5.21 0.59
N MET A 49 -8.62 -4.83 0.80
CA MET A 49 -7.46 -5.47 0.18
C MET A 49 -7.28 -6.92 0.67
N LEU A 50 -7.38 -7.15 1.98
CA LEU A 50 -7.27 -8.50 2.55
C LEU A 50 -8.43 -9.40 2.12
N ARG A 51 -9.65 -8.86 2.02
CA ARG A 51 -10.80 -9.60 1.50
C ARG A 51 -10.60 -9.98 0.03
N THR A 52 -10.16 -9.04 -0.80
CA THR A 52 -9.86 -9.29 -2.22
C THR A 52 -8.81 -10.38 -2.39
N ARG A 53 -7.72 -10.30 -1.61
CA ARG A 53 -6.66 -11.32 -1.58
C ARG A 53 -7.20 -12.70 -1.22
N ARG A 54 -7.91 -12.83 -0.10
CA ARG A 54 -8.49 -14.11 0.34
C ARG A 54 -9.47 -14.68 -0.69
N PHE A 55 -10.25 -13.83 -1.34
CA PHE A 55 -11.18 -14.25 -2.38
C PHE A 55 -10.44 -14.76 -3.63
N ALA A 56 -9.41 -14.05 -4.08
CA ALA A 56 -8.57 -14.49 -5.20
C ALA A 56 -7.90 -15.84 -4.91
N GLN A 57 -7.38 -16.04 -3.69
CA GLN A 57 -6.80 -17.31 -3.26
C GLN A 57 -7.82 -18.45 -3.24
N LYS A 58 -9.08 -18.19 -2.88
CA LYS A 58 -10.16 -19.19 -2.94
C LYS A 58 -10.55 -19.57 -4.37
N LEU A 59 -10.61 -18.59 -5.27
CA LEU A 59 -11.05 -18.83 -6.65
C LEU A 59 -9.98 -19.43 -7.55
N LYS A 60 -8.73 -19.00 -7.37
CA LYS A 60 -7.61 -19.35 -8.25
C LYS A 60 -6.61 -20.27 -7.58
N GLY A 61 -6.72 -20.50 -6.28
CA GLY A 61 -5.73 -21.22 -5.50
C GLY A 61 -4.64 -20.31 -4.94
N HIS A 62 -3.83 -20.86 -4.04
CA HIS A 62 -2.70 -20.16 -3.44
C HIS A 62 -1.45 -20.36 -4.31
N TYR A 63 -1.14 -19.39 -5.17
CA TYR A 63 0.09 -19.43 -5.96
C TYR A 63 1.24 -18.83 -5.14
N SER A 64 2.07 -19.70 -4.58
CA SER A 64 3.34 -19.31 -3.96
C SER A 64 4.49 -19.98 -4.69
N ASN A 65 5.54 -19.20 -4.96
CA ASN A 65 6.71 -19.65 -5.71
C ASN A 65 7.74 -20.34 -4.79
N GLY A 66 7.34 -20.77 -3.58
CA GLY A 66 8.22 -21.33 -2.55
C GLY A 66 9.17 -20.31 -1.88
N LYS A 67 9.06 -19.02 -2.24
CA LYS A 67 9.78 -17.89 -1.61
C LYS A 67 8.86 -17.16 -0.63
N ASP A 68 9.45 -16.32 0.22
CA ASP A 68 8.71 -15.42 1.10
C ASP A 68 7.55 -14.74 0.36
N GLU A 69 6.34 -14.92 0.86
CA GLU A 69 5.15 -14.38 0.25
C GLU A 69 5.10 -12.85 0.42
N VAL A 70 4.93 -12.14 -0.69
CA VAL A 70 4.78 -10.68 -0.70
C VAL A 70 3.30 -10.35 -0.85
N PHE A 71 2.77 -9.59 0.11
CA PHE A 71 1.37 -9.14 0.13
C PHE A 71 1.18 -7.93 -0.77
N ALA A 72 2.09 -6.95 -0.64
CA ALA A 72 2.05 -5.69 -1.35
C ALA A 72 3.44 -5.05 -1.42
N HIS A 73 3.58 -4.02 -2.25
CA HIS A 73 4.75 -3.16 -2.29
C HIS A 73 4.33 -1.75 -1.88
N HIS A 74 5.00 -1.17 -0.89
CA HIS A 74 4.86 0.23 -0.53
C HIS A 74 6.00 1.02 -1.18
N ILE A 75 5.64 1.88 -2.13
CA ILE A 75 6.57 2.72 -2.87
C ILE A 75 6.53 4.12 -2.27
N ILE A 76 7.67 4.62 -1.83
CA ILE A 76 7.84 5.99 -1.33
C ILE A 76 8.75 6.73 -2.30
N GLN A 77 8.23 7.80 -2.88
CA GLN A 77 8.99 8.66 -3.78
C GLN A 77 9.21 10.01 -3.11
N SER A 78 10.46 10.42 -2.98
CA SER A 78 10.86 11.70 -2.43
C SER A 78 11.45 12.55 -3.55
N PHE A 79 11.02 13.81 -3.59
CA PHE A 79 11.50 14.81 -4.53
C PHE A 79 12.33 15.83 -3.76
N ASP A 80 13.49 16.20 -4.31
CA ASP A 80 14.31 17.26 -3.72
C ASP A 80 13.58 18.61 -3.93
N PRO A 81 13.32 19.41 -2.89
CA PRO A 81 12.68 20.72 -3.03
C PRO A 81 13.42 21.68 -3.98
N LYS A 82 14.73 21.45 -4.21
CA LYS A 82 15.57 22.25 -5.12
C LYS A 82 15.52 21.75 -6.57
N ASP A 83 14.99 20.55 -6.80
CA ASP A 83 14.73 20.03 -8.14
C ASP A 83 13.59 20.87 -8.74
N LYS A 84 13.95 21.89 -9.51
CA LYS A 84 12.98 22.63 -10.31
C LYS A 84 12.55 21.72 -11.45
N SER A 85 11.35 21.17 -11.37
CA SER A 85 10.65 20.51 -12.48
C SER A 85 10.37 21.50 -13.61
#